data_AF-A0A3M2ATQ3-F1
#
_entry.id   AF-A0A3M2ATQ3-F1
#
_cell.length_a   1.000
_cell.length_b   1.000
_cell.length_c   1.000
_cell.angle_alpha   90.00
_cell.angle_beta   90.00
_cell.angle_gamma   90.00
#
_symmetry.space_group_name_H-M   'P 1'
#
loop_
_entity.id
_entity.type
_entity.pdbx_description
1 polymer ?
#
loop_
_entity_poly.entity_id
_entity_poly.type
_entity_poly.pdbx_seq_one_letter_code
_entity_poly.pdbx_strand_id
1 'polypeptide(L)'
;MHLRFALPATTLALALLAAVPLPAQIPVDGRCNIFGAGHAVPPDPGGGGPGLPPVEIAVPETAGILTLSASGMVGCCGPNGPMNPPDGGASYDTSILGWDGIAGIAMTGRQMALVGVFVGPDEPRDPTPPGLSFVSIDFAELRPELRQPFFIGDGSNSTGLQLFHVPPGATRLFLGFADSRSFQGLPGWFDDNVGRVDVTGIAFTPRSYRLEMSSLAGGQVGSASVLGGSPGATQYLVMSRFGLGVTGVPALGVDLALGQPRLLRSGPADPAGTIGWTGTVPAGAAGRTLYFQAAESGQVTNVIIRTVL
;
A
#
# COMPACT_ATOMS: atom_id res chain seq x y z
N MET A 1 26.70 -22.11 12.78
CA MET A 1 25.61 -23.10 12.95
C MET A 1 25.07 -23.44 11.56
N HIS A 2 25.55 -24.54 10.97
CA HIS A 2 25.21 -24.93 9.60
C HIS A 2 23.91 -25.74 9.57
N LEU A 3 22.91 -25.25 8.85
CA LEU A 3 21.64 -25.94 8.58
C LEU A 3 21.83 -26.91 7.40
N ARG A 4 21.36 -28.16 7.52
CA ARG A 4 21.24 -29.13 6.42
C ARG A 4 19.77 -29.47 6.21
N PHE A 5 19.25 -29.29 5.01
CA PHE A 5 17.89 -29.72 4.63
C PHE A 5 17.84 -30.17 3.17
N ALA A 6 17.00 -31.17 2.90
CA ALA A 6 16.72 -31.74 1.58
C ALA A 6 15.50 -31.05 0.92
N LEU A 7 15.38 -31.16 -0.41
CA LEU A 7 14.21 -30.77 -1.20
C LEU A 7 13.03 -31.74 -0.92
N PRO A 8 11.86 -31.30 -0.43
CA PRO A 8 10.67 -32.15 -0.40
C PRO A 8 9.62 -31.71 -1.42
N ALA A 9 8.79 -32.67 -1.84
CA ALA A 9 7.57 -32.43 -2.60
C ALA A 9 6.56 -31.65 -1.74
N THR A 10 6.12 -30.51 -2.26
CA THR A 10 5.25 -29.55 -1.58
C THR A 10 3.81 -30.07 -1.50
N THR A 11 3.28 -30.25 -0.29
CA THR A 11 1.83 -30.27 -0.06
C THR A 11 1.49 -29.04 0.77
N LEU A 12 0.88 -28.03 0.12
CA LEU A 12 0.45 -26.79 0.74
C LEU A 12 -0.94 -27.03 1.36
N ALA A 13 -1.04 -27.02 2.69
CA ALA A 13 -2.33 -26.97 3.36
C ALA A 13 -2.88 -25.54 3.23
N LEU A 14 -3.92 -25.39 2.41
CA LEU A 14 -4.61 -24.12 2.20
C LEU A 14 -5.50 -23.81 3.42
N ALA A 15 -5.02 -22.96 4.32
CA ALA A 15 -5.89 -22.33 5.30
C ALA A 15 -6.75 -21.29 4.55
N LEU A 16 -8.02 -21.61 4.34
CA LEU A 16 -8.99 -20.72 3.71
C LEU A 16 -9.34 -19.61 4.72
N LEU A 17 -8.61 -18.49 4.72
CA LEU A 17 -9.18 -17.25 5.27
C LEU A 17 -10.35 -16.88 4.36
N ALA A 18 -11.56 -16.85 4.93
CA ALA A 18 -12.71 -16.29 4.23
C ALA A 18 -12.41 -14.81 3.99
N ALA A 19 -12.12 -14.43 2.74
CA ALA A 19 -12.08 -13.03 2.36
C ALA A 19 -13.46 -12.45 2.62
N VAL A 20 -13.56 -11.48 3.52
CA VAL A 20 -14.79 -10.70 3.67
C VAL A 20 -15.01 -10.00 2.32
N PRO A 21 -16.14 -10.26 1.62
CA PRO A 21 -16.38 -9.59 0.35
C PRO A 21 -16.47 -8.10 0.62
N LEU A 22 -15.72 -7.31 -0.15
CA LEU A 22 -15.87 -5.86 -0.11
C LEU A 22 -17.31 -5.50 -0.48
N PRO A 23 -17.88 -4.42 0.10
CA PRO A 23 -19.18 -3.93 -0.33
C PRO A 23 -19.14 -3.66 -1.83
N ALA A 24 -20.27 -3.87 -2.53
CA ALA A 24 -20.37 -3.55 -3.95
C ALA A 24 -20.08 -2.06 -4.25
N GLN A 25 -20.27 -1.21 -3.25
CA GLN A 25 -20.00 0.22 -3.27
C GLN A 25 -19.52 0.68 -1.90
N ILE A 26 -18.44 1.43 -1.88
CA ILE A 26 -17.83 2.01 -0.68
C ILE A 26 -18.05 3.53 -0.73
N PRO A 27 -18.91 4.09 0.13
CA PRO A 27 -19.11 5.53 0.19
C PRO A 27 -17.92 6.20 0.88
N VAL A 28 -17.40 7.26 0.26
CA VAL A 28 -16.36 8.15 0.77
C VAL A 28 -16.98 9.53 0.93
N ASP A 29 -17.29 9.91 2.18
CA ASP A 29 -17.85 11.22 2.53
C ASP A 29 -16.82 12.32 2.23
N GLY A 30 -17.26 13.48 1.74
CA GLY A 30 -16.38 14.61 1.41
C GLY A 30 -15.46 15.07 2.55
N ARG A 31 -15.85 14.76 3.79
CA ARG A 31 -15.10 15.10 5.01
C ARG A 31 -14.04 14.06 5.39
N CYS A 32 -13.92 12.94 4.66
CA CYS A 32 -12.92 11.91 4.92
C CYS A 32 -11.51 12.48 4.72
N ASN A 33 -10.82 12.74 5.81
CA ASN A 33 -9.52 13.40 5.84
C ASN A 33 -8.39 12.40 5.56
N ILE A 34 -7.78 12.47 4.38
CA ILE A 34 -6.72 11.53 3.97
C ILE A 34 -5.50 11.55 4.89
N PHE A 35 -5.22 12.68 5.55
CA PHE A 35 -4.08 12.83 6.46
C PHE A 35 -4.32 12.15 7.81
N GLY A 36 -5.55 11.68 8.08
CA GLY A 36 -5.85 10.79 9.21
C GLY A 36 -5.59 9.30 8.95
N ALA A 37 -5.02 8.94 7.80
CA ALA A 37 -4.81 7.55 7.42
C ALA A 37 -3.94 6.80 8.44
N GLY A 38 -4.51 5.75 9.04
CA GLY A 38 -3.83 4.93 10.04
C GLY A 38 -3.78 5.50 11.46
N HIS A 39 -4.32 6.71 11.69
CA HIS A 39 -4.44 7.33 13.00
C HIS A 39 -5.80 7.06 13.64
N ALA A 40 -5.86 7.10 14.97
CA ALA A 40 -7.11 6.92 15.70
C ALA A 40 -8.08 8.11 15.55
N VAL A 41 -7.54 9.32 15.32
CA VAL A 41 -8.30 10.56 15.18
C VAL A 41 -7.74 11.35 14.00
N PRO A 42 -8.59 11.95 13.12
CA PRO A 42 -8.09 12.77 12.03
C PRO A 42 -7.42 14.06 12.55
N PRO A 43 -6.31 14.50 11.91
CA PRO A 43 -5.60 15.70 12.33
C PRO A 43 -6.30 16.98 11.83
N ASP A 44 -6.14 18.09 12.57
CA ASP A 44 -6.62 19.42 12.17
C ASP A 44 -5.56 20.54 12.36
N PRO A 45 -4.34 20.40 11.83
CA PRO A 45 -3.29 21.39 12.02
C PRO A 45 -3.55 22.73 11.31
N GLY A 46 -4.35 22.72 10.24
CA GLY A 46 -4.79 23.91 9.50
C GLY A 46 -6.06 24.58 10.08
N GLY A 47 -6.70 23.96 11.07
CA GLY A 47 -7.99 24.38 11.62
C GLY A 47 -9.14 24.15 10.64
N GLY A 48 -10.34 24.59 11.02
CA GLY A 48 -11.54 24.46 10.19
C GLY A 48 -12.23 23.09 10.31
N GLY A 49 -11.74 22.22 11.20
CA GLY A 49 -12.38 20.97 11.57
C GLY A 49 -11.66 19.73 11.00
N PRO A 50 -11.48 18.67 11.81
CA PRO A 50 -10.74 17.47 11.42
C PRO A 50 -11.48 16.61 10.40
N GLY A 51 -12.80 16.79 10.23
CA GLY A 51 -13.63 15.94 9.40
C GLY A 51 -13.82 14.54 9.98
N LEU A 52 -13.90 13.57 9.09
CA LEU A 52 -14.07 12.15 9.40
C LEU A 52 -12.78 11.37 9.13
N PRO A 53 -12.58 10.22 9.81
CA PRO A 53 -11.54 9.27 9.41
C PRO A 53 -11.67 8.88 7.93
N PRO A 54 -10.55 8.69 7.22
CA PRO A 54 -10.58 8.19 5.85
C PRO A 54 -11.06 6.73 5.84
N VAL A 55 -11.59 6.31 4.70
CA VAL A 55 -12.14 4.95 4.56
C VAL A 55 -10.99 3.95 4.43
N GLU A 56 -10.91 2.99 5.35
CA GLU A 56 -9.90 1.93 5.34
C GLU A 56 -10.36 0.69 4.55
N ILE A 57 -9.49 0.19 3.69
CA ILE A 57 -9.66 -1.04 2.92
C ILE A 57 -8.45 -1.93 3.16
N ALA A 58 -8.69 -3.20 3.51
CA ALA A 58 -7.62 -4.19 3.65
C ALA A 58 -6.97 -4.48 2.29
N VAL A 59 -5.64 -4.46 2.25
CA VAL A 59 -4.85 -4.80 1.05
C VAL A 59 -4.41 -6.26 1.15
N PRO A 60 -4.75 -7.11 0.15
CA PRO A 60 -4.27 -8.49 0.13
C PRO A 60 -2.74 -8.56 0.10
N GLU A 61 -2.17 -9.52 0.82
CA GLU A 61 -0.70 -9.68 0.94
C GLU A 61 0.01 -9.87 -0.40
N THR A 62 -0.68 -10.40 -1.41
CA THR A 62 -0.15 -10.63 -2.76
C THR A 62 -0.46 -9.50 -3.73
N ALA A 63 -1.18 -8.45 -3.33
CA ALA A 63 -1.62 -7.38 -4.21
C ALA A 63 -0.42 -6.70 -4.91
N GLY A 64 -0.51 -6.60 -6.23
CA GLY A 64 0.48 -5.93 -7.08
C GLY A 64 -0.08 -4.68 -7.75
N ILE A 65 -1.32 -4.76 -8.25
CA ILE A 65 -2.01 -3.65 -8.92
C ILE A 65 -3.37 -3.45 -8.28
N LEU A 66 -3.71 -2.20 -7.99
CA LEU A 66 -5.05 -1.74 -7.65
C LEU A 66 -5.69 -1.10 -8.88
N THR A 67 -6.94 -1.47 -9.17
CA THR A 67 -7.87 -0.72 -10.03
C THR A 67 -9.18 -0.51 -9.29
N LEU A 68 -9.87 0.58 -9.61
CA LEU A 68 -11.19 0.91 -9.08
C LEU A 68 -11.93 1.83 -10.04
N SER A 69 -13.19 2.10 -9.75
CA SER A 69 -13.94 3.20 -10.36
C SER A 69 -14.63 4.02 -9.28
N ALA A 70 -14.79 5.32 -9.51
CA ALA A 70 -15.48 6.20 -8.58
C ALA A 70 -16.49 7.08 -9.31
N SER A 71 -17.60 7.39 -8.65
CA SER A 71 -18.64 8.28 -9.17
C SER A 71 -19.30 9.06 -8.03
N GLY A 72 -20.09 10.08 -8.36
CA GLY A 72 -20.67 10.98 -7.36
C GLY A 72 -19.99 12.33 -7.38
N MET A 73 -20.27 13.15 -6.37
CA MET A 73 -19.87 14.54 -6.36
C MET A 73 -19.50 14.98 -4.95
N VAL A 74 -18.43 15.74 -4.84
CA VAL A 74 -17.93 16.30 -3.58
C VAL A 74 -17.69 17.81 -3.72
N GLY A 75 -18.02 18.58 -2.70
CA GLY A 75 -17.78 20.01 -2.65
C GLY A 75 -17.03 20.40 -1.39
N CYS A 76 -16.45 21.60 -1.41
CA CYS A 76 -15.91 22.29 -0.26
C CYS A 76 -16.73 23.55 0.04
N CYS A 77 -16.44 24.22 1.16
CA CYS A 77 -16.99 25.54 1.51
C CYS A 77 -18.51 25.55 1.79
N GLY A 78 -19.05 24.44 2.29
CA GLY A 78 -20.44 24.30 2.69
C GLY A 78 -21.42 23.91 1.57
N PRO A 79 -22.73 23.84 1.86
CA PRO A 79 -23.73 23.19 1.02
C PRO A 79 -24.02 23.89 -0.32
N ASN A 80 -23.56 25.13 -0.51
CA ASN A 80 -23.74 25.90 -1.74
C ASN A 80 -22.45 26.02 -2.56
N GLY A 81 -21.37 25.37 -2.13
CA GLY A 81 -20.11 25.34 -2.86
C GLY A 81 -20.22 24.56 -4.18
N PRO A 82 -19.33 24.83 -5.16
CA PRO A 82 -19.25 24.02 -6.37
C PRO A 82 -18.99 22.55 -6.04
N MET A 83 -19.81 21.69 -6.62
CA MET A 83 -19.65 20.24 -6.55
C MET A 83 -18.75 19.76 -7.68
N ASN A 84 -17.82 18.86 -7.36
CA ASN A 84 -16.77 18.37 -8.23
C ASN A 84 -16.89 16.85 -8.39
N PRO A 85 -16.59 16.31 -9.59
CA PRO A 85 -16.49 14.86 -9.80
C PRO A 85 -15.26 14.29 -9.05
N PRO A 86 -15.07 12.96 -9.03
CA PRO A 86 -13.92 12.33 -8.37
C PRO A 86 -12.55 12.85 -8.85
N ASP A 87 -12.43 13.30 -10.10
CA ASP A 87 -11.20 13.92 -10.62
C ASP A 87 -10.90 15.31 -10.03
N GLY A 88 -11.83 15.89 -9.28
CA GLY A 88 -11.72 17.21 -8.70
C GLY A 88 -12.16 18.35 -9.63
N GLY A 89 -12.25 19.54 -9.05
CA GLY A 89 -12.60 20.79 -9.74
C GLY A 89 -11.38 21.46 -10.37
N ALA A 90 -11.62 22.50 -11.17
CA ALA A 90 -10.57 23.25 -11.89
C ALA A 90 -10.37 24.69 -11.39
N SER A 91 -10.81 24.98 -10.17
CA SER A 91 -10.84 26.35 -9.62
C SER A 91 -9.60 26.70 -8.81
N TYR A 92 -8.93 25.70 -8.25
CA TYR A 92 -7.77 25.87 -7.39
C TYR A 92 -6.71 24.83 -7.68
N ASP A 93 -5.46 25.20 -7.42
CA ASP A 93 -4.37 24.24 -7.22
C ASP A 93 -4.44 23.69 -5.80
N THR A 94 -4.16 22.40 -5.65
CA THR A 94 -3.90 21.78 -4.34
C THR A 94 -2.40 21.82 -4.06
N SER A 95 -2.00 22.32 -2.89
CA SER A 95 -0.62 22.21 -2.38
C SER A 95 -0.65 22.07 -0.87
N ILE A 96 -0.82 20.83 -0.41
CA ILE A 96 -1.00 20.51 1.00
C ILE A 96 0.26 19.85 1.54
N LEU A 97 0.74 20.34 2.67
CA LEU A 97 1.93 19.85 3.37
C LEU A 97 1.64 18.49 4.03
N GLY A 98 2.70 17.70 4.20
CA GLY A 98 2.62 16.46 4.97
C GLY A 98 2.40 16.73 6.45
N TRP A 99 1.80 15.76 7.13
CA TRP A 99 1.54 15.83 8.57
C TRP A 99 1.57 14.43 9.20
N ASP A 100 2.17 14.33 10.39
CA ASP A 100 2.17 13.15 11.27
C ASP A 100 2.50 11.82 10.56
N GLY A 101 3.53 11.84 9.72
CA GLY A 101 3.95 10.65 8.97
C GLY A 101 3.23 10.38 7.64
N ILE A 102 2.18 11.13 7.28
CA ILE A 102 1.58 11.14 5.93
C ILE A 102 2.17 12.28 5.10
N ALA A 103 2.67 11.96 3.90
CA ALA A 103 3.29 12.96 3.02
C ALA A 103 2.28 13.98 2.48
N GLY A 104 2.79 15.12 2.01
CA GLY A 104 1.99 16.11 1.31
C GLY A 104 1.57 15.67 -0.09
N ILE A 105 0.66 16.42 -0.69
CA ILE A 105 0.22 16.23 -2.08
C ILE A 105 0.01 17.58 -2.76
N ALA A 106 0.46 17.67 -4.02
CA ALA A 106 0.21 18.81 -4.87
C ALA A 106 -0.47 18.39 -6.18
N MET A 107 -1.45 19.16 -6.64
CA MET A 107 -2.15 18.92 -7.91
C MET A 107 -2.48 20.25 -8.58
N THR A 108 -2.04 20.43 -9.82
CA THR A 108 -2.31 21.66 -10.59
C THR A 108 -3.69 21.59 -11.23
N GLY A 109 -4.51 22.62 -10.98
CA GLY A 109 -5.87 22.76 -11.50
C GLY A 109 -6.81 21.67 -11.01
N ARG A 110 -6.59 21.17 -9.80
CA ARG A 110 -7.37 20.09 -9.16
C ARG A 110 -7.57 20.39 -7.70
N GLN A 111 -8.82 20.52 -7.28
CA GLN A 111 -9.22 20.52 -5.87
C GLN A 111 -10.30 19.46 -5.62
N MET A 112 -10.39 18.93 -4.40
CA MET A 112 -11.39 17.91 -4.03
C MET A 112 -11.39 16.66 -4.93
N ALA A 113 -10.22 16.28 -5.45
CA ALA A 113 -10.08 14.99 -6.12
C ALA A 113 -10.07 13.86 -5.08
N LEU A 114 -10.65 12.70 -5.43
CA LEU A 114 -10.51 11.48 -4.65
C LEU A 114 -9.02 11.09 -4.65
N VAL A 115 -8.48 10.91 -3.45
CA VAL A 115 -7.10 10.49 -3.24
C VAL A 115 -7.05 9.20 -2.43
N GLY A 116 -5.95 8.49 -2.56
CA GLY A 116 -5.65 7.33 -1.72
C GLY A 116 -4.26 7.39 -1.13
N VAL A 117 -4.03 6.59 -0.09
CA VAL A 117 -2.69 6.36 0.47
C VAL A 117 -2.55 4.93 0.93
N PHE A 118 -1.44 4.28 0.57
CA PHE A 118 -1.11 2.95 1.07
C PHE A 118 -0.35 3.05 2.39
N VAL A 119 -0.74 2.25 3.37
CA VAL A 119 -0.11 2.23 4.71
C VAL A 119 0.22 0.79 5.11
N GLY A 120 1.37 0.63 5.78
CA GLY A 120 1.79 -0.63 6.39
C GLY A 120 0.96 -0.99 7.63
N PRO A 121 1.37 -2.01 8.39
CA PRO A 121 0.65 -2.42 9.60
C PRO A 121 0.79 -1.43 10.75
N ASP A 122 1.92 -0.71 10.80
CA ASP A 122 2.23 0.22 11.87
C ASP A 122 1.55 1.58 11.61
N GLU A 123 1.23 2.30 12.69
CA GLU A 123 0.73 3.67 12.61
C GLU A 123 1.79 4.58 11.95
N PRO A 124 1.41 5.42 10.97
CA PRO A 124 2.32 6.40 10.38
C PRO A 124 2.94 7.32 11.43
N ARG A 125 4.21 7.66 11.22
CA ARG A 125 4.98 8.57 12.08
C ARG A 125 5.97 9.37 11.25
N ASP A 126 6.37 10.52 11.77
CA ASP A 126 7.42 11.33 11.19
C ASP A 126 8.80 10.63 11.17
N PRO A 127 9.67 10.97 10.21
CA PRO A 127 9.42 11.92 9.13
C PRO A 127 8.48 11.36 8.06
N THR A 128 7.65 12.23 7.49
CA THR A 128 6.85 11.93 6.30
C THR A 128 7.78 11.62 5.11
N PRO A 129 7.42 10.69 4.21
CA PRO A 129 8.13 10.56 2.93
C PRO A 129 7.94 11.83 2.06
N PRO A 130 8.70 11.98 0.96
CA PRO A 130 8.46 13.04 -0.01
C PRO A 130 7.03 12.99 -0.55
N GLY A 131 6.39 14.14 -0.73
CA GLY A 131 5.05 14.22 -1.33
C GLY A 131 5.06 14.00 -2.84
N LEU A 132 3.91 13.63 -3.39
CA LEU A 132 3.71 13.52 -4.84
C LEU A 132 3.11 14.82 -5.41
N SER A 133 3.47 15.14 -6.65
CA SER A 133 2.97 16.31 -7.38
C SER A 133 2.44 15.90 -8.75
N PHE A 134 1.21 16.33 -9.06
CA PHE A 134 0.51 16.01 -10.29
C PHE A 134 0.26 17.27 -11.10
N VAL A 135 1.04 17.47 -12.17
CA VAL A 135 0.79 18.51 -13.18
C VAL A 135 -0.23 18.05 -14.23
N SER A 136 -0.41 16.73 -14.36
CA SER A 136 -1.44 16.08 -15.16
C SER A 136 -1.97 14.88 -14.38
N ILE A 137 -3.26 14.63 -14.53
CA ILE A 137 -3.94 13.44 -14.00
C ILE A 137 -4.11 12.35 -15.06
N ASP A 138 -3.76 12.64 -16.32
CA ASP A 138 -3.84 11.71 -17.44
C ASP A 138 -2.57 10.86 -17.53
N PHE A 139 -2.52 9.79 -16.73
CA PHE A 139 -1.41 8.82 -16.71
C PHE A 139 -1.92 7.38 -16.72
N ALA A 140 -1.14 6.46 -17.29
CA ALA A 140 -1.50 5.04 -17.38
C ALA A 140 -1.21 4.27 -16.09
N GLU A 141 -0.07 4.54 -15.46
CA GLU A 141 0.34 3.87 -14.23
C GLU A 141 0.99 4.83 -13.24
N LEU A 142 0.83 4.51 -11.95
CA LEU A 142 1.47 5.24 -10.85
C LEU A 142 2.04 4.25 -9.84
N ARG A 143 3.22 4.57 -9.29
CA ARG A 143 3.91 3.77 -8.26
C ARG A 143 4.06 4.59 -6.97
N PRO A 144 2.97 4.78 -6.20
CA PRO A 144 3.08 5.45 -4.91
C PRO A 144 3.87 4.58 -3.92
N GLU A 145 4.62 5.23 -3.03
CA GLU A 145 5.22 4.57 -1.87
C GLU A 145 4.25 4.53 -0.68
N LEU A 146 4.63 3.83 0.39
CA LEU A 146 3.87 3.86 1.63
C LEU A 146 3.83 5.28 2.20
N ARG A 147 2.65 5.68 2.69
CA ARG A 147 2.37 6.98 3.32
C ARG A 147 2.47 8.18 2.37
N GLN A 148 2.44 7.95 1.05
CA GLN A 148 2.30 9.00 0.05
C GLN A 148 0.86 9.07 -0.47
N PRO A 149 0.09 10.13 -0.17
CA PRO A 149 -1.18 10.36 -0.84
C PRO A 149 -0.98 10.52 -2.35
N PHE A 150 -1.87 9.94 -3.14
CA PHE A 150 -1.84 9.98 -4.58
C PHE A 150 -3.23 10.23 -5.18
N PHE A 151 -3.27 10.85 -6.35
CA PHE A 151 -4.49 11.02 -7.14
C PHE A 151 -5.08 9.66 -7.52
N ILE A 152 -6.37 9.45 -7.23
CA ILE A 152 -7.15 8.31 -7.70
C ILE A 152 -8.18 8.75 -8.75
N GLY A 153 -8.85 9.87 -8.51
CA GLY A 153 -9.87 10.35 -9.44
C GLY A 153 -11.05 9.40 -9.58
N ASP A 154 -11.55 9.29 -10.80
CA ASP A 154 -12.56 8.29 -11.19
C ASP A 154 -11.96 6.90 -11.50
N GLY A 155 -10.63 6.75 -11.42
CA GLY A 155 -9.87 5.54 -11.74
C GLY A 155 -9.55 5.35 -13.22
N SER A 156 -9.78 6.37 -14.06
CA SER A 156 -9.57 6.33 -15.50
C SER A 156 -8.74 7.51 -16.03
N ASN A 157 -8.20 7.32 -17.22
CA ASN A 157 -7.48 8.32 -17.99
C ASN A 157 -8.10 8.42 -19.40
N SER A 158 -7.51 9.20 -20.30
CA SER A 158 -8.03 9.43 -21.65
C SER A 158 -8.08 8.17 -22.55
N THR A 159 -7.41 7.09 -22.14
CA THR A 159 -7.24 5.84 -22.90
C THR A 159 -7.83 4.59 -22.22
N GLY A 160 -8.17 4.65 -20.94
CA GLY A 160 -8.68 3.50 -20.18
C GLY A 160 -8.44 3.61 -18.68
N LEU A 161 -8.42 2.47 -17.99
CA LEU A 161 -8.21 2.41 -16.53
C LEU A 161 -6.79 2.84 -16.15
N GLN A 162 -6.67 3.55 -15.03
CA GLN A 162 -5.39 3.82 -14.38
C GLN A 162 -4.96 2.64 -13.51
N LEU A 163 -3.67 2.31 -13.54
CA LEU A 163 -3.10 1.22 -12.77
C LEU A 163 -2.26 1.77 -11.61
N PHE A 164 -2.66 1.47 -10.38
CA PHE A 164 -1.92 1.89 -9.19
C PHE A 164 -1.11 0.71 -8.65
N HIS A 165 0.22 0.80 -8.71
CA HIS A 165 1.10 -0.25 -8.21
C HIS A 165 1.11 -0.23 -6.68
N VAL A 166 0.73 -1.35 -6.07
CA VAL A 166 0.70 -1.50 -4.62
C VAL A 166 2.15 -1.62 -4.11
N PRO A 167 2.60 -0.72 -3.20
CA PRO A 167 3.95 -0.77 -2.67
C PRO A 167 4.13 -2.00 -1.75
N PRO A 168 5.30 -2.68 -1.78
CA PRO A 168 5.55 -3.80 -0.88
C PRO A 168 5.39 -3.37 0.59
N GLY A 169 4.69 -4.19 1.37
CA GLY A 169 4.42 -3.91 2.78
C GLY A 169 3.14 -3.12 3.04
N ALA A 170 2.40 -2.71 2.00
CA ALA A 170 1.05 -2.19 2.16
C ALA A 170 0.13 -3.27 2.74
N THR A 171 -0.57 -2.93 3.80
CA THR A 171 -1.60 -3.78 4.42
C THR A 171 -2.98 -3.12 4.40
N ARG A 172 -2.99 -1.80 4.21
CA ARG A 172 -4.17 -0.95 4.23
C ARG A 172 -4.09 0.07 3.10
N LEU A 173 -5.21 0.32 2.46
CA LEU A 173 -5.46 1.44 1.56
C LEU A 173 -6.46 2.35 2.25
N PHE A 174 -6.16 3.63 2.32
CA PHE A 174 -7.10 4.64 2.82
C PHE A 174 -7.60 5.50 1.66
N LEU A 175 -8.89 5.81 1.63
CA LEU A 175 -9.53 6.67 0.65
C LEU A 175 -10.14 7.90 1.33
N GLY A 176 -10.00 9.05 0.68
CA GLY A 176 -10.51 10.32 1.22
C GLY A 176 -10.17 11.50 0.31
N PHE A 177 -10.14 12.68 0.90
CA PHE A 177 -9.87 13.94 0.22
C PHE A 177 -8.68 14.64 0.89
N ALA A 178 -7.97 15.45 0.11
CA ALA A 178 -6.93 16.33 0.61
C ALA A 178 -7.49 17.76 0.63
N ASP A 179 -7.55 18.35 1.82
CA ASP A 179 -8.10 19.69 2.01
C ASP A 179 -7.30 20.52 3.03
N SER A 180 -7.41 21.83 2.87
CA SER A 180 -6.84 22.86 3.73
C SER A 180 -7.47 24.20 3.36
N ARG A 181 -7.15 25.26 4.12
CA ARG A 181 -7.63 26.60 3.78
C ARG A 181 -7.21 26.98 2.36
N SER A 182 -8.19 27.15 1.46
CA SER A 182 -7.94 27.45 0.04
C SER A 182 -7.05 26.43 -0.67
N PHE A 183 -7.02 25.18 -0.20
CA PHE A 183 -6.21 24.08 -0.72
C PHE A 183 -4.69 24.32 -0.62
N GLN A 184 -4.24 25.16 0.31
CA GLN A 184 -2.83 25.48 0.52
C GLN A 184 -2.41 25.31 1.99
N GLY A 185 -1.24 24.71 2.21
CA GLY A 185 -0.59 24.68 3.52
C GLY A 185 -0.93 23.44 4.35
N LEU A 186 -1.21 23.61 5.64
CA LEU A 186 -1.44 22.49 6.56
C LEU A 186 -2.82 21.85 6.33
N PRO A 187 -2.95 20.52 6.44
CA PRO A 187 -4.24 19.83 6.34
C PRO A 187 -5.30 20.38 7.29
N GLY A 188 -6.55 20.51 6.85
CA GLY A 188 -7.66 20.97 7.68
C GLY A 188 -8.89 21.32 6.85
N TRP A 189 -9.85 22.01 7.46
CA TRP A 189 -11.07 22.54 6.82
C TRP A 189 -12.07 21.49 6.34
N PHE A 190 -11.94 20.26 6.82
CA PHE A 190 -12.78 19.16 6.37
C PHE A 190 -14.24 19.27 6.82
N ASP A 191 -14.57 20.02 7.87
CA ASP A 191 -15.95 20.08 8.40
C ASP A 191 -16.92 20.86 7.48
N ASP A 192 -16.39 21.68 6.56
CA ASP A 192 -17.21 22.38 5.56
C ASP A 192 -17.35 21.61 4.23
N ASN A 193 -16.70 20.46 4.10
CA ASN A 193 -16.85 19.59 2.94
C ASN A 193 -18.23 18.91 2.92
N VAL A 194 -18.76 18.75 1.72
CA VAL A 194 -20.11 18.22 1.46
C VAL A 194 -20.11 17.20 0.34
N GLY A 195 -21.17 16.39 0.30
CA GLY A 195 -21.34 15.35 -0.71
C GLY A 195 -20.51 14.10 -0.41
N ARG A 196 -20.42 13.24 -1.42
CA ARG A 196 -19.72 11.96 -1.33
C ARG A 196 -19.37 11.42 -2.70
N VAL A 197 -18.34 10.59 -2.73
CA VAL A 197 -17.98 9.76 -3.86
C VAL A 197 -18.24 8.30 -3.49
N ASP A 198 -18.82 7.57 -4.41
CA ASP A 198 -19.15 6.16 -4.29
C ASP A 198 -18.13 5.35 -5.11
N VAL A 199 -17.25 4.63 -4.40
CA VAL A 199 -16.17 3.83 -5.00
C VAL A 199 -16.65 2.40 -5.23
N THR A 200 -16.43 1.89 -6.43
CA THR A 200 -16.87 0.57 -6.87
C THR A 200 -15.73 -0.16 -7.60
N GLY A 201 -15.91 -1.46 -7.85
CA GLY A 201 -14.99 -2.22 -8.69
C GLY A 201 -13.55 -2.29 -8.16
N ILE A 202 -13.35 -2.14 -6.85
CA ILE A 202 -12.03 -2.29 -6.23
C ILE A 202 -11.52 -3.71 -6.49
N ALA A 203 -10.43 -3.80 -7.24
CA ALA A 203 -9.79 -5.05 -7.60
C ALA A 203 -8.29 -4.97 -7.31
N PHE A 204 -7.79 -5.99 -6.61
CA PHE A 204 -6.37 -6.20 -6.41
C PHE A 204 -5.90 -7.37 -7.27
N THR A 205 -5.12 -7.08 -8.30
CA THR A 205 -4.46 -8.12 -9.09
C THR A 205 -3.18 -8.54 -8.39
N PRO A 206 -2.93 -9.85 -8.16
CA PRO A 206 -1.70 -10.32 -7.54
C PRO A 206 -0.45 -9.89 -8.31
N ARG A 207 0.63 -9.61 -7.59
CA ARG A 207 1.95 -9.34 -8.19
C ARG A 207 2.45 -10.60 -8.89
N SER A 208 2.94 -10.44 -10.12
CA SER A 208 3.50 -11.55 -10.90
C SER A 208 4.69 -12.19 -10.20
N TYR A 209 5.67 -11.37 -9.79
CA TYR A 209 6.80 -11.78 -8.95
C TYR A 209 6.46 -11.64 -7.47
N ARG A 210 6.24 -12.76 -6.77
CA ARG A 210 5.70 -12.73 -5.39
C ARG A 210 6.28 -13.81 -4.50
N LEU A 211 6.23 -13.54 -3.20
CA LEU A 211 6.54 -14.47 -2.12
C LEU A 211 5.21 -14.95 -1.51
N GLU A 212 5.12 -16.25 -1.28
CA GLU A 212 4.09 -16.92 -0.51
C GLU A 212 4.74 -17.65 0.66
N MET A 213 4.08 -17.66 1.83
CA MET A 213 4.62 -18.28 3.04
C MET A 213 3.52 -18.83 3.92
N SER A 214 3.76 -20.00 4.51
CA SER A 214 2.86 -20.60 5.49
C SER A 214 2.72 -19.73 6.75
N SER A 215 1.79 -20.09 7.63
CA SER A 215 1.89 -19.66 9.02
C SER A 215 3.18 -20.21 9.64
N LEU A 216 3.71 -19.51 10.64
CA LEU A 216 4.94 -19.89 11.34
C LEU A 216 4.60 -20.19 12.79
N ALA A 217 5.03 -21.35 13.30
CA ALA A 217 4.87 -21.74 14.69
C ALA A 217 6.20 -22.28 15.23
N GLY A 218 6.56 -21.88 16.47
CA GLY A 218 7.81 -22.27 17.11
C GLY A 218 7.99 -23.79 17.17
N GLY A 219 9.14 -24.27 16.71
CA GLY A 219 9.46 -25.71 16.66
C GLY A 219 8.81 -26.47 15.50
N GLN A 220 7.94 -25.85 14.70
CA GLN A 220 7.27 -26.47 13.55
C GLN A 220 7.99 -26.18 12.24
N VAL A 221 7.66 -26.93 11.20
CA VAL A 221 8.16 -26.68 9.83
C VAL A 221 7.31 -25.60 9.17
N GLY A 222 7.96 -24.53 8.70
CA GLY A 222 7.36 -23.53 7.82
C GLY A 222 7.82 -23.70 6.38
N SER A 223 7.07 -23.14 5.44
CA SER A 223 7.42 -23.10 4.02
C SER A 223 7.38 -21.69 3.45
N ALA A 224 8.24 -21.41 2.49
CA ALA A 224 8.29 -20.17 1.73
C ALA A 224 8.53 -20.48 0.26
N SER A 225 7.78 -19.85 -0.63
CA SER A 225 7.89 -20.06 -2.07
C SER A 225 7.90 -18.72 -2.80
N VAL A 226 8.85 -18.55 -3.71
CA VAL A 226 8.87 -17.45 -4.67
C VAL A 226 8.29 -17.95 -5.98
N LEU A 227 7.39 -17.18 -6.57
CA LEU A 227 6.75 -17.46 -7.85
C LEU A 227 6.98 -16.29 -8.80
N GLY A 228 7.03 -16.61 -10.11
CA GLY A 228 7.14 -15.60 -11.17
C GLY A 228 8.50 -14.93 -11.26
N GLY A 229 9.56 -15.55 -10.73
CA GLY A 229 10.94 -15.13 -10.93
C GLY A 229 11.44 -15.51 -12.33
N SER A 230 12.61 -15.02 -12.69
CA SER A 230 13.25 -15.36 -13.96
C SER A 230 13.75 -16.83 -13.93
N PRO A 231 13.47 -17.67 -14.95
CA PRO A 231 13.93 -19.06 -14.99
C PRO A 231 15.45 -19.18 -14.79
N GLY A 232 15.88 -20.02 -13.84
CA GLY A 232 17.30 -20.20 -13.51
C GLY A 232 17.96 -19.05 -12.74
N ALA A 233 17.29 -17.90 -12.58
CA ALA A 233 17.83 -16.78 -11.81
C ALA A 233 17.90 -17.12 -10.31
N THR A 234 18.96 -16.65 -9.66
CA THR A 234 19.09 -16.84 -8.21
C THR A 234 18.10 -15.94 -7.47
N GLN A 235 17.22 -16.58 -6.71
CA GLN A 235 16.29 -15.92 -5.80
C GLN A 235 16.94 -15.77 -4.44
N TYR A 236 16.75 -14.63 -3.79
CA TYR A 236 17.29 -14.32 -2.47
C TYR A 236 16.13 -14.10 -1.50
N LEU A 237 15.86 -15.05 -0.60
CA LEU A 237 14.90 -14.89 0.48
C LEU A 237 15.59 -14.20 1.66
N VAL A 238 15.06 -13.05 2.06
CA VAL A 238 15.56 -12.25 3.17
C VAL A 238 14.50 -12.11 4.26
N MET A 239 14.93 -11.79 5.47
CA MET A 239 14.04 -11.42 6.57
C MET A 239 14.51 -10.18 7.29
N SER A 240 13.58 -9.48 7.95
CA SER A 240 13.87 -8.46 8.94
C SER A 240 13.13 -8.73 10.25
N ARG A 241 13.76 -8.29 11.34
CA ARG A 241 13.17 -8.19 12.70
C ARG A 241 12.90 -6.73 13.11
N PHE A 242 13.27 -5.79 12.25
CA PHE A 242 13.19 -4.35 12.50
C PHE A 242 12.00 -3.68 11.79
N GLY A 243 11.24 -4.45 11.03
CA GLY A 243 10.07 -3.95 10.32
C GLY A 243 10.33 -3.55 8.87
N LEU A 244 9.39 -2.77 8.37
CA LEU A 244 9.49 -2.13 7.06
C LEU A 244 10.60 -1.07 7.07
N GLY A 245 11.16 -0.81 5.91
CA GLY A 245 12.22 0.19 5.71
C GLY A 245 12.70 0.16 4.27
N VAL A 246 13.70 0.96 3.91
CA VAL A 246 14.31 0.92 2.58
C VAL A 246 15.76 0.48 2.73
N THR A 247 16.11 -0.65 2.14
CA THR A 247 17.50 -1.14 2.09
C THR A 247 17.90 -1.42 0.65
N GLY A 248 18.78 -0.58 0.11
CA GLY A 248 19.34 -0.78 -1.22
C GLY A 248 20.26 -1.99 -1.30
N VAL A 249 20.12 -2.76 -2.37
CA VAL A 249 20.98 -3.88 -2.73
C VAL A 249 21.54 -3.63 -4.13
N PRO A 250 22.62 -2.82 -4.26
CA PRO A 250 23.14 -2.40 -5.56
C PRO A 250 23.52 -3.55 -6.48
N ALA A 251 24.02 -4.67 -5.93
CA ALA A 251 24.37 -5.86 -6.69
C ALA A 251 23.17 -6.52 -7.41
N LEU A 252 21.95 -6.28 -6.93
CA LEU A 252 20.73 -6.74 -7.56
C LEU A 252 19.97 -5.59 -8.26
N GLY A 253 20.39 -4.33 -8.07
CA GLY A 253 19.67 -3.18 -8.60
C GLY A 253 18.26 -3.02 -8.03
N VAL A 254 18.08 -3.32 -6.74
CA VAL A 254 16.77 -3.25 -6.06
C VAL A 254 16.86 -2.55 -4.71
N ASP A 255 15.73 -1.99 -4.29
CA ASP A 255 15.50 -1.56 -2.91
C ASP A 255 14.54 -2.54 -2.23
N LEU A 256 15.00 -3.18 -1.16
CA LEU A 256 14.15 -4.00 -0.30
C LEU A 256 13.29 -3.10 0.58
N ALA A 257 12.02 -3.47 0.75
CA ALA A 257 11.06 -2.79 1.62
C ALA A 257 11.19 -3.24 3.10
N LEU A 258 12.41 -3.60 3.51
CA LEU A 258 12.74 -4.11 4.83
C LEU A 258 13.83 -3.25 5.47
N GLY A 259 13.71 -2.97 6.77
CA GLY A 259 14.78 -2.37 7.55
C GLY A 259 15.81 -3.42 7.98
N GLN A 260 17.09 -3.22 7.72
CA GLN A 260 18.18 -4.14 8.14
C GLN A 260 17.92 -5.63 7.81
N PRO A 261 17.62 -5.97 6.53
CA PRO A 261 17.35 -7.34 6.12
C PRO A 261 18.58 -8.24 6.28
N ARG A 262 18.32 -9.52 6.56
CA ARG A 262 19.32 -10.59 6.59
C ARG A 262 18.93 -11.69 5.61
N LEU A 263 19.90 -12.15 4.84
CA LEU A 263 19.73 -13.30 3.95
C LEU A 263 19.40 -14.56 4.76
N LEU A 264 18.33 -15.25 4.37
CA LEU A 264 17.93 -16.54 4.93
C LEU A 264 18.32 -17.70 4.04
N ARG A 265 17.99 -17.59 2.75
CA ARG A 265 18.19 -18.63 1.73
C ARG A 265 18.43 -17.98 0.39
N SER A 266 19.10 -18.72 -0.49
CA SER A 266 19.13 -18.42 -1.91
C SER A 266 19.19 -19.70 -2.72
N GLY A 267 18.82 -19.61 -3.99
CA GLY A 267 18.93 -20.72 -4.93
C GLY A 267 18.35 -20.35 -6.30
N PRO A 268 18.72 -21.11 -7.35
CA PRO A 268 18.18 -20.88 -8.69
C PRO A 268 16.70 -21.26 -8.75
N ALA A 269 15.88 -20.42 -9.37
CA ALA A 269 14.52 -20.77 -9.73
C ALA A 269 14.50 -21.90 -10.78
N ASP A 270 13.44 -22.71 -10.76
CA ASP A 270 13.17 -23.73 -11.75
C ASP A 270 12.80 -23.12 -13.13
N PRO A 271 12.59 -23.93 -14.19
CA PRO A 271 12.19 -23.42 -15.50
C PRO A 271 10.87 -22.64 -15.52
N ALA A 272 10.02 -22.79 -14.50
CA ALA A 272 8.77 -22.05 -14.34
C ALA A 272 8.95 -20.76 -13.51
N GLY A 273 10.19 -20.40 -13.15
CA GLY A 273 10.45 -19.20 -12.35
C GLY A 273 10.08 -19.36 -10.88
N THR A 274 10.04 -20.60 -10.37
CA THR A 274 9.61 -20.90 -9.01
C THR A 274 10.74 -21.49 -8.17
N ILE A 275 10.77 -21.18 -6.88
CA ILE A 275 11.61 -21.87 -5.89
C ILE A 275 10.87 -21.97 -4.56
N GLY A 276 11.00 -23.11 -3.89
CA GLY A 276 10.42 -23.35 -2.57
C GLY A 276 11.46 -23.77 -1.55
N TRP A 277 11.30 -23.32 -0.32
CA TRP A 277 12.09 -23.73 0.83
C TRP A 277 11.18 -24.20 1.96
N THR A 278 11.65 -25.20 2.69
CA THR A 278 11.07 -25.59 3.98
C THR A 278 12.14 -25.51 5.06
N GLY A 279 11.73 -25.30 6.30
CA GLY A 279 12.64 -25.30 7.43
C GLY A 279 11.94 -25.19 8.77
N THR A 280 12.59 -25.69 9.82
CA THR A 280 12.08 -25.58 11.19
C THR A 280 12.20 -24.15 11.69
N VAL A 281 11.09 -23.58 12.16
CA VAL A 281 11.04 -22.30 12.83
C VAL A 281 11.60 -22.49 14.26
N PRO A 282 12.59 -21.70 14.70
CA PRO A 282 13.13 -21.84 16.05
C PRO A 282 12.05 -21.63 17.12
N ALA A 283 11.98 -22.51 18.12
CA ALA A 283 10.99 -22.39 19.20
C ALA A 283 11.06 -21.03 19.92
N GLY A 284 12.27 -20.51 20.13
CA GLY A 284 12.50 -19.19 20.74
C GLY A 284 12.11 -17.98 19.88
N ALA A 285 11.56 -18.21 18.68
CA ALA A 285 11.00 -17.16 17.83
C ALA A 285 9.51 -16.89 18.13
N ALA A 286 8.83 -17.75 18.89
CA ALA A 286 7.43 -17.57 19.27
C ALA A 286 7.18 -16.17 19.88
N GLY A 287 6.06 -15.56 19.48
CA GLY A 287 5.68 -14.19 19.85
C GLY A 287 6.41 -13.07 19.09
N ARG A 288 7.35 -13.39 18.19
CA ARG A 288 8.06 -12.37 17.39
C ARG A 288 7.37 -12.15 16.04
N THR A 289 7.21 -10.89 15.67
CA THR A 289 6.82 -10.50 14.31
C THR A 289 8.05 -10.41 13.41
N LEU A 290 7.98 -11.09 12.26
CA LEU A 290 9.03 -11.18 11.26
C LEU A 290 8.50 -10.71 9.92
N TYR A 291 9.36 -10.05 9.17
CA TYR A 291 9.07 -9.48 7.86
C TYR A 291 9.93 -10.21 6.84
N PHE A 292 9.34 -10.67 5.74
CA PHE A 292 10.04 -11.44 4.73
C PHE A 292 9.82 -10.84 3.36
N GLN A 293 10.85 -10.89 2.53
CA GLN A 293 10.78 -10.47 1.14
C GLN A 293 11.75 -11.34 0.35
N ALA A 294 11.51 -11.49 -0.94
CA ALA A 294 12.49 -12.05 -1.85
C ALA A 294 12.86 -11.05 -2.94
N ALA A 295 14.04 -11.25 -3.52
CA ALA A 295 14.55 -10.45 -4.61
C ALA A 295 15.30 -11.30 -5.63
N GLU A 296 15.30 -10.81 -6.86
CA GLU A 296 16.22 -11.16 -7.93
C GLU A 296 16.76 -9.88 -8.58
N SER A 297 17.53 -10.00 -9.66
CA SER A 297 18.03 -8.81 -10.36
C SER A 297 16.88 -7.93 -10.87
N GLY A 298 16.80 -6.70 -10.40
CA GLY A 298 15.87 -5.67 -10.83
C GLY A 298 14.45 -5.79 -10.27
N GLN A 299 14.13 -6.82 -9.47
CA GLN A 299 12.78 -7.04 -8.95
C GLN A 299 12.74 -7.52 -7.51
N VAL A 300 11.70 -7.09 -6.79
CA VAL A 300 11.38 -7.52 -5.42
C VAL A 300 9.95 -8.02 -5.32
N THR A 301 9.71 -8.97 -4.42
CA THR A 301 8.36 -9.47 -4.14
C THR A 301 7.57 -8.49 -3.26
N ASN A 302 6.31 -8.82 -3.00
CA ASN A 302 5.58 -8.35 -1.82
C ASN A 302 6.36 -8.64 -0.52
N VAL A 303 6.00 -7.91 0.55
CA VAL A 303 6.49 -8.19 1.90
C VAL A 303 5.46 -9.04 2.63
N ILE A 304 5.91 -10.14 3.22
CA ILE A 304 5.13 -11.01 4.09
C ILE A 304 5.40 -10.65 5.54
N ILE A 305 4.34 -10.52 6.33
CA ILE A 305 4.43 -10.22 7.77
C ILE A 305 3.82 -11.37 8.55
N ARG A 306 4.59 -11.95 9.47
CA ARG A 306 4.14 -13.09 10.27
C ARG A 306 4.54 -12.92 11.73
N THR A 307 3.57 -13.04 12.62
CA THR A 307 3.83 -13.30 14.04
C THR A 307 3.98 -14.81 14.21
N VAL A 308 5.11 -15.24 14.76
CA VAL A 308 5.35 -16.66 15.04
C VAL A 308 4.49 -17.09 16.22
N LEU A 309 3.67 -18.11 16.02
CA LEU A 309 2.83 -18.73 17.04
C LEU A 309 3.65 -19.58 18.01
#